data_AF-A0A533RHG2-F1
#
_entry.id   AF-A0A533RHG2-F1
#
_cell.length_a   1.000
_cell.length_b   1.000
_cell.length_c   1.000
_cell.angle_alpha   90.00
_cell.angle_beta   90.00
_cell.angle_gamma   90.00
#
_symmetry.space_group_name_H-M   'P 1'
#
loop_
_entity.id
_entity.type
_entity.pdbx_description
1 polymer ?
#
loop_
_entity_poly.entity_id
_entity_poly.type
_entity_poly.pdbx_seq_one_letter_code
_entity_poly.pdbx_strand_id
1 'polypeptide(L)'
;MKHFRLNLVAVLALAALVSLPLTGLAAMHGHGGSGGMGATDHKMDDHGGMKMDAATVMLGDQAVEGVRAMAHLKDVKTAMAKMGMKETHHFMVNFLGRDGKPVTEGTVAVKIKDPAGVESAPIQLSGMDGHFGADIVLSARGAYEFRVGTRLPDGATRQYVFTYEIK
;
A
#
# COMPACT_ATOMS: atom_id res chain seq x y z
N MET A 1 -19.76 -23.23 38.45
CA MET A 1 -19.51 -23.75 37.09
C MET A 1 -18.02 -23.58 36.80
N LYS A 2 -17.45 -24.56 36.10
CA LYS A 2 -16.07 -25.07 36.27
C LYS A 2 -14.95 -24.11 35.85
N HIS A 3 -13.90 -24.08 36.66
CA HIS A 3 -12.58 -23.54 36.35
C HIS A 3 -11.95 -24.30 35.18
N PHE A 4 -11.35 -23.59 34.23
CA PHE A 4 -10.50 -24.20 33.20
C PHE A 4 -9.04 -23.83 33.49
N ARG A 5 -8.27 -24.82 33.93
CA ARG A 5 -6.80 -24.83 33.90
C ARG A 5 -6.40 -26.09 33.17
N LEU A 6 -5.55 -25.99 32.15
CA LEU A 6 -4.75 -27.11 31.70
C LEU A 6 -3.38 -26.64 31.21
N ASN A 7 -2.37 -27.27 31.77
CA ASN A 7 -0.94 -27.08 31.55
C ASN A 7 -0.46 -27.78 30.25
N LEU A 8 0.78 -27.46 29.88
CA LEU A 8 1.87 -28.42 29.58
C LEU A 8 2.40 -28.44 28.13
N VAL A 9 3.49 -27.68 27.95
CA VAL A 9 4.81 -28.07 27.41
C VAL A 9 4.89 -29.23 26.40
N ALA A 10 5.44 -28.95 25.21
CA ALA A 10 6.44 -29.81 24.57
C ALA A 10 7.31 -29.01 23.58
N VAL A 11 8.62 -29.07 23.81
CA VAL A 11 9.74 -28.54 23.03
C VAL A 11 10.00 -29.46 21.83
N LEU A 12 10.38 -28.89 20.67
CA LEU A 12 11.32 -29.56 19.76
C LEU A 12 12.02 -28.54 18.85
N ALA A 13 13.32 -28.43 19.07
CA ALA A 13 14.27 -27.71 18.24
C ALA A 13 14.62 -28.52 17.00
N LEU A 14 14.84 -27.85 15.86
CA LEU A 14 15.85 -28.30 14.90
C LEU A 14 16.39 -27.11 14.11
N ALA A 15 17.70 -26.94 14.20
CA ALA A 15 18.51 -25.96 13.48
C ALA A 15 18.86 -26.46 12.07
N ALA A 16 19.01 -25.54 11.11
CA ALA A 16 20.01 -25.66 10.05
C ALA A 16 20.28 -24.29 9.41
N LEU A 17 21.53 -23.84 9.55
CA LEU A 17 22.15 -22.75 8.80
C LEU A 17 22.21 -23.10 7.31
N VAL A 18 21.87 -22.15 6.43
CA VAL A 18 22.54 -21.98 5.13
C VAL A 18 22.67 -20.49 4.84
N SER A 19 23.86 -19.94 5.05
CA SER A 19 24.28 -18.63 4.57
C SER A 19 25.01 -18.78 3.24
N LEU A 20 24.49 -18.17 2.17
CA LEU A 20 25.21 -17.99 0.90
C LEU A 20 25.24 -16.51 0.53
N PRO A 21 26.42 -15.88 0.36
CA PRO A 21 26.52 -14.56 -0.25
C PRO A 21 26.53 -14.70 -1.79
N LEU A 22 25.51 -14.17 -2.47
CA LEU A 22 25.56 -13.89 -3.91
C LEU A 22 26.24 -12.53 -4.15
N THR A 23 27.53 -12.54 -4.51
CA THR A 23 28.19 -11.38 -5.11
C THR A 23 27.96 -11.38 -6.62
N GLY A 24 27.04 -10.53 -7.08
CA GLY A 24 26.72 -10.28 -8.49
C GLY A 24 27.49 -9.09 -9.09
N LEU A 25 27.83 -9.25 -10.36
CA LEU A 25 28.61 -8.40 -11.28
C LEU A 25 28.41 -6.88 -11.20
N ALA A 26 29.52 -6.15 -11.29
CA ALA A 26 29.57 -4.75 -11.73
C ALA A 26 29.36 -4.66 -13.25
N ALA A 27 28.34 -3.91 -13.68
CA ALA A 27 28.15 -3.50 -15.06
C ALA A 27 28.93 -2.21 -15.33
N MET A 28 29.82 -2.23 -16.32
CA MET A 28 30.55 -1.05 -16.78
C MET A 28 29.69 -0.31 -17.81
N HIS A 29 29.37 0.95 -17.52
CA HIS A 29 28.57 1.83 -18.37
C HIS A 29 29.50 2.50 -19.39
N GLY A 30 29.40 2.10 -20.66
CA GLY A 30 30.02 2.78 -21.78
C GLY A 30 28.98 3.04 -22.86
N HIS A 31 28.60 4.30 -23.05
CA HIS A 31 27.97 4.71 -24.31
C HIS A 31 28.56 6.04 -24.78
N GLY A 32 29.24 5.95 -25.92
CA GLY A 32 29.70 7.07 -26.71
C GLY A 32 28.54 7.80 -27.40
N GLY A 33 28.87 8.99 -27.90
CA GLY A 33 27.91 10.00 -28.32
C GLY A 33 27.36 9.88 -29.74
N SER A 34 26.57 10.89 -30.10
CA SER A 34 26.46 11.46 -31.45
C SER A 34 25.44 12.61 -31.40
N GLY A 35 25.92 13.82 -31.67
CA GLY A 35 25.06 14.93 -32.09
C GLY A 35 24.65 14.74 -33.55
N GLY A 36 23.52 15.30 -33.94
CA GLY A 36 23.06 15.34 -35.32
C GLY A 36 21.67 15.95 -35.44
N MET A 37 21.59 17.07 -36.15
CA MET A 37 20.43 17.94 -36.31
C MET A 37 19.27 17.33 -37.11
N GLY A 38 18.06 17.85 -36.91
CA GLY A 38 16.94 17.67 -37.84
C GLY A 38 15.63 18.27 -37.31
N ALA A 39 15.36 19.53 -37.68
CA ALA A 39 14.07 20.17 -37.53
C ALA A 39 13.10 19.70 -38.62
N THR A 40 11.81 19.47 -38.30
CA THR A 40 10.64 20.20 -38.85
C THR A 40 9.32 19.45 -38.58
N ASP A 41 8.37 20.20 -38.03
CA ASP A 41 6.92 20.13 -38.22
C ASP A 41 6.15 18.80 -38.12
N HIS A 42 5.55 18.59 -36.95
CA HIS A 42 4.24 17.95 -36.85
C HIS A 42 3.29 18.84 -36.03
N LYS A 43 2.43 19.57 -36.73
CA LYS A 43 1.17 20.08 -36.17
C LYS A 43 0.33 18.89 -35.71
N MET A 44 0.02 18.84 -34.42
CA MET A 44 -1.12 18.09 -33.89
C MET A 44 -1.86 18.99 -32.90
N ASP A 45 -2.71 19.86 -33.46
CA ASP A 45 -3.86 20.38 -32.73
C ASP A 45 -4.98 19.33 -32.87
N ASP A 46 -5.07 18.43 -31.89
CA ASP A 46 -6.33 17.75 -31.58
C ASP A 46 -6.42 17.57 -30.05
N HIS A 47 -6.91 18.63 -29.40
CA HIS A 47 -7.30 18.62 -28.01
C HIS A 47 -8.60 17.79 -27.86
N GLY A 48 -8.46 16.47 -27.76
CA GLY A 48 -9.60 15.55 -27.69
C GLY A 48 -9.33 14.31 -26.85
N GLY A 49 -9.32 14.43 -25.51
CA GLY A 49 -9.45 13.26 -24.63
C GLY A 49 -8.58 13.29 -23.37
N MET A 50 -9.19 13.67 -22.26
CA MET A 50 -8.62 13.75 -20.92
C MET A 50 -7.82 12.49 -20.51
N LYS A 51 -6.49 12.59 -20.41
CA LYS A 51 -5.70 11.75 -19.50
C LYS A 51 -5.65 12.45 -18.14
N MET A 52 -6.76 12.38 -17.40
CA MET A 52 -6.69 12.60 -15.95
C MET A 52 -6.11 11.32 -15.37
N ASP A 53 -4.78 11.24 -15.28
CA ASP A 53 -4.18 10.36 -14.29
C ASP A 53 -4.77 10.80 -12.95
N ALA A 54 -5.69 9.99 -12.44
CA ALA A 54 -6.39 10.31 -11.22
C ALA A 54 -5.36 10.56 -10.11
N ALA A 55 -5.38 11.79 -9.58
CA ALA A 55 -4.39 12.23 -8.62
C ALA A 55 -4.45 11.34 -7.37
N THR A 56 -3.28 10.87 -6.94
CA THR A 56 -3.14 10.20 -5.64
C THR A 56 -3.21 11.27 -4.55
N VAL A 57 -4.13 11.12 -3.60
CA VAL A 57 -4.29 12.00 -2.45
C VAL A 57 -3.60 11.37 -1.24
N MET A 58 -2.85 12.18 -0.47
CA MET A 58 -2.28 11.76 0.82
C MET A 58 -3.30 11.99 1.94
N LEU A 59 -3.58 10.95 2.72
CA LEU A 59 -4.55 10.97 3.83
C LEU A 59 -3.89 11.43 5.14
N GLY A 60 -2.57 11.40 5.20
CA GLY A 60 -1.75 11.82 6.33
C GLY A 60 -0.73 10.75 6.75
N ASP A 61 -0.02 11.02 7.83
CA ASP A 61 0.93 10.12 8.45
C ASP A 61 0.69 9.96 9.95
N GLN A 62 1.03 8.77 10.47
CA GLN A 62 0.95 8.46 11.90
C GLN A 62 2.15 7.60 12.30
N ALA A 63 2.74 7.91 13.45
CA ALA A 63 3.79 7.10 14.04
C ALA A 63 3.28 6.37 15.28
N VAL A 64 3.41 5.04 15.30
CA VAL A 64 3.04 4.19 16.42
C VAL A 64 4.24 3.32 16.78
N GLU A 65 4.73 3.45 18.01
CA GLU A 65 5.94 2.77 18.48
C GLU A 65 7.17 2.95 17.58
N GLY A 66 7.30 4.16 17.00
CA GLY A 66 8.40 4.51 16.10
C GLY A 66 8.30 3.92 14.69
N VAL A 67 7.21 3.21 14.35
CA VAL A 67 6.89 2.84 12.96
C VAL A 67 5.94 3.89 12.39
N ARG A 68 6.32 4.51 11.28
CA ARG A 68 5.54 5.56 10.61
C ARG A 68 4.74 4.97 9.46
N ALA A 69 3.42 5.13 9.49
CA ALA A 69 2.51 4.79 8.40
C ALA A 69 2.12 6.06 7.64
N MET A 70 2.08 6.01 6.31
CA MET A 70 1.58 7.10 5.45
C MET A 70 0.52 6.50 4.53
N ALA A 71 -0.69 7.04 4.58
CA ALA A 71 -1.81 6.52 3.80
C ALA A 71 -2.08 7.40 2.57
N HIS A 72 -2.40 6.75 1.47
CA HIS A 72 -2.73 7.39 0.20
C HIS A 72 -3.97 6.75 -0.40
N LEU A 73 -4.69 7.52 -1.21
CA LEU A 73 -5.89 7.07 -1.90
C LEU A 73 -5.84 7.60 -3.33
N LYS A 74 -5.97 6.69 -4.30
CA LYS A 74 -6.02 7.03 -5.72
C LYS A 74 -7.42 6.72 -6.24
N ASP A 75 -8.07 7.66 -6.91
CA ASP A 75 -9.30 7.35 -7.65
C ASP A 75 -8.95 6.43 -8.82
N VAL A 76 -9.60 5.27 -8.90
CA VAL A 76 -9.44 4.32 -10.01
C VAL A 76 -10.79 4.00 -10.64
N LYS A 77 -11.86 4.70 -10.26
CA LYS A 77 -13.24 4.39 -10.61
C LYS A 77 -13.44 4.28 -12.12
N THR A 78 -12.92 5.24 -12.88
CA THR A 78 -13.03 5.23 -14.35
C THR A 78 -12.27 4.06 -14.98
N ALA A 79 -11.08 3.72 -14.46
CA ALA A 79 -10.29 2.61 -14.97
C ALA A 79 -10.96 1.26 -14.65
N MET A 80 -11.43 1.09 -13.41
CA MET A 80 -12.14 -0.11 -12.95
C MET A 80 -13.46 -0.31 -13.68
N ALA A 81 -14.26 0.75 -13.86
CA ALA A 81 -15.54 0.67 -14.57
C ALA A 81 -15.37 0.24 -16.04
N LYS A 82 -14.29 0.67 -16.72
CA LYS A 82 -13.97 0.21 -18.09
C LYS A 82 -13.70 -1.30 -18.16
N MET A 83 -13.24 -1.89 -17.07
CA MET A 83 -13.02 -3.34 -16.93
C MET A 83 -14.23 -4.07 -16.32
N GLY A 84 -15.36 -3.40 -16.12
CA GLY A 84 -16.55 -3.99 -15.50
C GLY A 84 -16.42 -4.23 -13.98
N MET A 85 -15.44 -3.61 -13.34
CA MET A 85 -15.21 -3.69 -11.89
C MET A 85 -15.89 -2.52 -11.15
N LYS A 86 -16.25 -2.74 -9.89
CA LYS A 86 -17.03 -1.79 -9.07
C LYS A 86 -16.15 -0.89 -8.19
N GLU A 87 -14.88 -1.25 -8.08
CA GLU A 87 -13.89 -0.60 -7.25
C GLU A 87 -13.70 0.85 -7.70
N THR A 88 -13.54 1.72 -6.73
CA THR A 88 -13.57 3.18 -6.95
C THR A 88 -12.25 3.82 -6.61
N HIS A 89 -11.52 3.25 -5.65
CA HIS A 89 -10.28 3.80 -5.17
C HIS A 89 -9.29 2.68 -4.90
N HIS A 90 -8.01 2.98 -5.09
CA HIS A 90 -6.91 2.15 -4.64
C HIS A 90 -6.37 2.76 -3.34
N PHE A 91 -6.57 2.06 -2.22
CA PHE A 91 -6.04 2.44 -0.91
C PHE A 91 -4.62 1.90 -0.79
N MET A 92 -3.68 2.75 -0.40
CA MET A 92 -2.27 2.40 -0.20
C MET A 92 -1.81 2.87 1.18
N VAL A 93 -0.94 2.09 1.80
CA VAL A 93 -0.21 2.49 2.99
C VAL A 93 1.24 2.02 2.90
N ASN A 94 2.17 2.95 3.09
CA ASN A 94 3.60 2.65 3.20
C ASN A 94 4.06 2.83 4.64
N PHE A 95 5.00 1.99 5.07
CA PHE A 95 5.53 1.99 6.42
C PHE A 95 7.03 2.25 6.41
N LEU A 96 7.49 3.10 7.31
CA LEU A 96 8.91 3.24 7.67
C LEU A 96 9.13 2.67 9.06
N GLY A 97 10.12 1.80 9.19
CA GLY A 97 10.56 1.25 10.47
C GLY A 97 11.21 2.33 11.35
N ARG A 98 11.59 1.94 12.57
CA ARG A 98 12.26 2.82 13.54
C ARG A 98 13.60 3.36 13.03
N ASP A 99 14.23 2.63 12.13
CA ASP A 99 15.48 2.99 11.46
C ASP A 99 15.26 3.84 10.20
N GLY A 100 14.01 4.24 9.93
CA GLY A 100 13.63 5.01 8.75
C GLY A 100 13.58 4.21 7.45
N LYS A 101 13.82 2.89 7.48
CA LYS A 101 13.79 2.06 6.27
C LYS A 101 12.36 1.63 5.91
N PRO A 102 12.05 1.47 4.61
CA PRO A 102 10.77 0.91 4.18
C PRO A 102 10.53 -0.48 4.78
N VAL A 103 9.31 -0.72 5.25
CA VAL A 103 8.82 -2.04 5.63
C VAL A 103 7.88 -2.54 4.54
N THR A 104 8.29 -3.59 3.83
CA THR A 104 7.59 -4.13 2.66
C THR A 104 7.03 -5.54 2.90
N GLU A 105 7.17 -6.06 4.12
CA GLU A 105 6.72 -7.39 4.53
C GLU A 105 5.82 -7.31 5.76
N GLY A 106 5.01 -8.35 5.97
CA GLY A 106 4.09 -8.47 7.09
C GLY A 106 2.64 -8.67 6.66
N THR A 107 1.76 -8.76 7.65
CA THR A 107 0.32 -8.82 7.43
C THR A 107 -0.29 -7.46 7.68
N VAL A 108 -1.01 -6.92 6.70
CA VAL A 108 -1.68 -5.62 6.79
C VAL A 108 -3.12 -5.79 6.34
N ALA A 109 -4.05 -5.19 7.07
CA ALA A 109 -5.46 -5.14 6.68
C ALA A 109 -6.07 -3.79 7.05
N VAL A 110 -7.08 -3.36 6.30
CA VAL A 110 -7.86 -2.15 6.57
C VAL A 110 -9.31 -2.52 6.86
N LYS A 111 -9.90 -1.86 7.85
CA LYS A 111 -11.36 -1.76 7.99
C LYS A 111 -11.80 -0.36 7.63
N ILE A 112 -12.93 -0.26 6.95
CA ILE A 112 -13.46 1.01 6.47
C ILE A 112 -14.80 1.25 7.16
N LYS A 113 -14.94 2.39 7.83
CA LYS A 113 -16.21 2.88 8.33
C LYS A 113 -16.75 3.92 7.34
N ASP A 114 -17.97 3.71 6.87
CA ASP A 114 -18.63 4.58 5.91
C ASP A 114 -19.29 5.81 6.59
N PRO A 115 -19.82 6.77 5.81
CA PRO A 115 -20.52 7.94 6.35
C PRO A 115 -21.78 7.62 7.16
N ALA A 116 -22.40 6.45 6.96
CA ALA A 116 -23.52 5.97 7.76
C ALA A 116 -23.06 5.30 9.07
N GLY A 117 -21.75 5.16 9.26
CA GLY A 117 -21.12 4.56 10.42
C GLY A 117 -21.01 3.04 10.37
N VAL A 118 -21.30 2.42 9.23
CA VAL A 118 -21.18 0.97 9.02
C VAL A 118 -19.72 0.60 8.79
N GLU A 119 -19.24 -0.38 9.53
CA GLU A 119 -17.86 -0.87 9.44
C GLU A 119 -17.77 -2.13 8.55
N SER A 120 -16.78 -2.17 7.66
CA SER A 120 -16.52 -3.32 6.80
C SER A 120 -15.87 -4.49 7.55
N ALA A 121 -15.93 -5.69 6.97
CA ALA A 121 -14.97 -6.74 7.31
C ALA A 121 -13.52 -6.27 7.01
N PRO A 122 -12.50 -6.85 7.66
CA PRO A 122 -11.11 -6.57 7.32
C PRO A 122 -10.81 -6.93 5.87
N ILE A 123 -10.25 -5.97 5.13
CA ILE A 123 -9.75 -6.13 3.77
C ILE A 123 -8.24 -6.28 3.86
N GLN A 124 -7.73 -7.44 3.47
CA GLN A 124 -6.28 -7.67 3.46
C GLN A 124 -5.62 -6.82 2.37
N LEU A 125 -4.50 -6.18 2.72
CA LEU A 125 -3.72 -5.37 1.80
C LEU A 125 -2.54 -6.19 1.27
N SER A 126 -2.34 -6.17 -0.04
CA SER A 126 -1.24 -6.86 -0.70
C SER A 126 -0.03 -5.94 -0.78
N GLY A 127 1.15 -6.48 -0.44
CA GLY A 127 2.42 -5.77 -0.62
C GLY A 127 2.80 -5.72 -2.10
N MET A 128 3.03 -4.52 -2.64
CA MET A 128 3.53 -4.28 -3.99
C MET A 128 4.26 -2.93 -4.04
N ASP A 129 5.34 -2.83 -4.83
CA ASP A 129 6.05 -1.57 -5.12
C ASP A 129 6.36 -0.67 -3.90
N GLY A 130 6.72 -1.29 -2.76
CA GLY A 130 7.10 -0.57 -1.54
C GLY A 130 5.93 -0.11 -0.65
N HIS A 131 4.70 -0.49 -0.96
CA HIS A 131 3.50 -0.22 -0.16
C HIS A 131 2.58 -1.44 -0.04
N PHE A 132 1.62 -1.37 0.86
CA PHE A 132 0.51 -2.33 0.94
C PHE A 132 -0.75 -1.66 0.40
N GLY A 133 -1.47 -2.33 -0.49
CA GLY A 133 -2.68 -1.74 -1.06
C GLY A 133 -3.76 -2.74 -1.47
N ALA A 134 -4.95 -2.20 -1.69
CA ALA A 134 -6.11 -2.91 -2.20
C ALA A 134 -7.07 -1.94 -2.90
N ASP A 135 -7.78 -2.45 -3.90
CA ASP A 135 -8.88 -1.75 -4.53
C ASP A 135 -10.15 -1.86 -3.67
N ILE A 136 -10.81 -0.73 -3.43
CA ILE A 136 -11.92 -0.59 -2.48
C ILE A 136 -13.08 0.21 -3.09
N VAL A 137 -14.26 0.05 -2.48
CA VAL A 137 -15.48 0.75 -2.87
C VAL A 137 -15.81 1.82 -1.84
N LEU A 138 -15.84 3.07 -2.28
CA LEU A 138 -16.34 4.22 -1.52
C LEU A 138 -17.51 4.82 -2.33
N SER A 139 -18.72 4.34 -2.04
CA SER A 139 -19.92 4.58 -2.85
C SER A 139 -20.73 5.81 -2.45
N ALA A 140 -20.56 6.31 -1.23
CA ALA A 140 -21.31 7.42 -0.67
C ALA A 140 -20.44 8.67 -0.56
N ARG A 141 -21.09 9.84 -0.56
CA ARG A 141 -20.44 11.09 -0.16
C ARG A 141 -20.39 11.19 1.37
N GLY A 142 -19.39 11.90 1.88
CA GLY A 142 -19.20 12.12 3.31
C GLY A 142 -17.89 11.55 3.84
N ALA A 143 -17.77 11.54 5.15
CA ALA A 143 -16.56 11.14 5.86
C ALA A 143 -16.42 9.62 5.99
N TYR A 144 -15.24 9.12 5.62
CA TYR A 144 -14.81 7.75 5.81
C TYR A 144 -13.67 7.69 6.84
N GLU A 145 -13.62 6.60 7.60
CA GLU A 145 -12.52 6.28 8.51
C GLU A 145 -11.86 4.96 8.08
N PHE A 146 -10.54 4.95 7.96
CA PHE A 146 -9.72 3.81 7.58
C PHE A 146 -8.90 3.37 8.78
N ARG A 147 -9.25 2.22 9.37
CA ARG A 147 -8.47 1.61 10.46
C ARG A 147 -7.54 0.55 9.88
N VAL A 148 -6.25 0.87 9.82
CA VAL A 148 -5.20 -0.05 9.34
C VAL A 148 -4.63 -0.82 10.52
N GLY A 149 -4.78 -2.14 10.50
CA GLY A 149 -4.13 -3.05 11.44
C GLY A 149 -2.92 -3.72 10.78
N THR A 150 -1.83 -3.89 11.54
CA THR A 150 -0.62 -4.53 11.03
C THR A 150 -0.07 -5.56 12.00
N ARG A 151 0.63 -6.56 11.45
CA ARG A 151 1.65 -7.36 12.14
C ARG A 151 2.88 -7.39 11.25
N LEU A 152 3.88 -6.60 11.62
CA LEU A 152 5.11 -6.39 10.83
C LEU A 152 6.22 -7.36 11.25
N PRO A 153 7.39 -7.40 10.59
CA PRO A 153 8.45 -8.38 10.88
C PRO A 153 9.00 -8.33 12.31
N ASP A 154 8.83 -7.21 13.01
CA ASP A 154 9.17 -7.10 14.44
C ASP A 154 8.20 -7.83 15.38
N GLY A 155 7.17 -8.47 14.82
CA GLY A 155 6.18 -9.29 15.52
C GLY A 155 5.10 -8.49 16.25
N ALA A 156 5.25 -7.17 16.36
CA ALA A 156 4.31 -6.30 17.06
C ALA A 156 3.08 -6.00 16.21
N THR A 157 1.93 -5.91 16.89
CA THR A 157 0.65 -5.55 16.27
C THR A 157 0.40 -4.06 16.47
N ARG A 158 0.06 -3.34 15.40
CA ARG A 158 -0.20 -1.90 15.46
C ARG A 158 -1.51 -1.54 14.79
N GLN A 159 -2.05 -0.39 15.17
CA GLN A 159 -3.23 0.20 14.54
C GLN A 159 -2.97 1.66 14.20
N TYR A 160 -3.44 2.08 13.04
CA TYR A 160 -3.40 3.45 12.54
C TYR A 160 -4.80 3.83 12.05
N VAL A 161 -5.17 5.09 12.17
CA VAL A 161 -6.51 5.57 11.79
C VAL A 161 -6.39 6.79 10.89
N PHE A 162 -6.91 6.71 9.68
CA PHE A 162 -6.93 7.82 8.73
C PHE A 162 -8.37 8.19 8.39
N THR A 163 -8.60 9.43 7.96
CA THR A 163 -9.92 9.90 7.54
C THR A 163 -9.84 10.55 6.17
N TYR A 164 -10.90 10.39 5.37
CA TYR A 164 -11.04 11.06 4.08
C TYR A 164 -12.50 11.42 3.85
N GLU A 165 -12.75 12.59 3.27
CA GLU A 165 -14.10 13.04 2.93
C GLU A 165 -14.31 13.05 1.42
N ILE A 166 -15.29 12.29 0.95
CA ILE A 166 -15.74 12.35 -0.45
C ILE A 166 -16.77 13.47 -0.57
N LYS A 167 -16.46 14.46 -1.42
CA LYS A 167 -17.33 15.62 -1.67
C LYS A 167 -18.41 15.36 -2.71
#